data_AF-A0A844A8E1-F1
#
_entry.id   AF-A0A844A8E1-F1
#
_cell.length_a   1.000
_cell.length_b   1.000
_cell.length_c   1.000
_cell.angle_alpha   90.00
_cell.angle_beta   90.00
_cell.angle_gamma   90.00
#
_symmetry.space_group_name_H-M   'P 1'
#
loop_
_entity.id
_entity.type
_entity.pdbx_description
1 polymer ?
#
loop_
_entity_poly.entity_id
_entity_poly.type
_entity_poly.pdbx_seq_one_letter_code
_entity_poly.pdbx_strand_id
1 'polypeptide(L)'
;MPIERFLHRSWHLPVVLGVLSTLLVACASRPTGVLQPVAAFPSASQVEMLVATTRNRAEKPGEMFSGERAFAPKFAEITVSIPPSSVRKVGEVAWPRKLPPNPATDFATVKAQEVDRPEAESWLSSSVRKSPDRSVLVFIHGFNNDFEDAVFRFAQIVHDSGAHSAPVLATWPSRGSLLAYGYDRESTNYTRNAVERLLQYLARDPEVKEVSILAHSMGNWLALESLRQMAIRNDGLPAKFKNVMLAAPDVDVDVFRSQIADMGKQRPRFTLFVSRDDRALAVSRRVWGNVSRLGAIDPEQSPYKEELAANNITVIDMTKVRTDDKLHHGKFAESPEIVQLIGTRLSSGQTLTDSKLGLGDHIVAAAAGAANTLGTTAGLVVSAPVAIVDQNTRQNYARHVETVIGPAGQVSPGTAEPDCSNKSQARTGNCSR
;
A
#
# COMPACT_ATOMS: atom_id res chain seq x y z
N MET A 1 65.07 52.40 -9.03
CA MET A 1 65.11 51.90 -7.64
C MET A 1 64.63 53.02 -6.73
N PRO A 2 63.84 52.80 -5.67
CA PRO A 2 63.14 51.57 -5.20
C PRO A 2 61.61 51.66 -5.42
N ILE A 3 60.86 50.59 -5.74
CA ILE A 3 60.33 49.51 -4.89
C ILE A 3 59.53 50.02 -3.69
N GLU A 4 58.19 49.94 -3.75
CA GLU A 4 57.38 49.41 -2.64
C GLU A 4 55.93 49.01 -3.02
N ARG A 5 55.75 47.69 -3.08
CA ARG A 5 54.64 46.87 -2.56
C ARG A 5 53.18 47.14 -3.00
N PHE A 6 52.76 46.30 -3.95
CA PHE A 6 51.38 45.81 -4.10
C PHE A 6 50.85 45.22 -2.78
N LEU A 7 49.78 45.80 -2.23
CA LEU A 7 48.92 45.15 -1.25
C LEU A 7 47.68 44.63 -1.98
N HIS A 8 47.70 43.35 -2.37
CA HIS A 8 46.48 42.62 -2.70
C HIS A 8 45.64 42.46 -1.44
N ARG A 9 44.62 43.30 -1.28
CA ARG A 9 43.57 43.10 -0.28
C ARG A 9 42.60 42.05 -0.84
N SER A 10 42.77 40.82 -0.40
CA SER A 10 41.89 39.67 -0.67
C SER A 10 40.44 40.00 -0.30
N TRP A 11 39.62 40.25 -1.31
CA TRP A 11 38.17 40.48 -1.21
C TRP A 11 37.38 39.21 -1.57
N HIS A 12 37.69 38.05 -0.98
CA HIS A 12 36.92 36.82 -1.26
C HIS A 12 36.59 35.94 -0.04
N LEU A 13 36.61 36.48 1.18
CA LEU A 13 36.22 35.77 2.40
C LEU A 13 35.29 36.66 3.24
N PRO A 14 34.00 36.87 2.85
CA PRO A 14 32.93 36.38 3.74
C PRO A 14 31.58 36.06 3.07
N VAL A 15 31.49 35.81 1.75
CA VAL A 15 30.18 35.53 1.09
C VAL A 15 29.91 34.03 0.89
N VAL A 16 30.93 33.18 0.94
CA VAL A 16 30.77 31.73 0.71
C VAL A 16 30.20 30.97 1.94
N LEU A 17 30.23 31.56 3.15
CA LEU A 17 29.60 30.95 4.33
C LEU A 17 28.11 31.28 4.52
N GLY A 18 27.56 32.23 3.76
CA GLY A 18 26.15 32.65 3.91
C GLY A 18 25.13 31.80 3.16
N VAL A 19 25.56 31.00 2.19
CA VAL A 19 24.65 30.25 1.28
C VAL A 19 24.45 28.79 1.71
N LEU A 20 25.20 28.28 2.69
CA LEU A 20 25.08 26.88 3.15
C LEU A 20 24.05 26.67 4.27
N SER A 21 23.47 27.74 4.84
CA SER A 21 22.63 27.66 6.05
C SER A 21 21.12 27.71 5.79
N THR A 22 20.64 27.75 4.54
CA THR A 22 19.20 27.89 4.22
C THR A 22 18.54 26.67 3.59
N LEU A 23 19.20 25.50 3.59
CA LEU A 23 18.61 24.24 3.08
C LEU A 23 18.03 23.30 4.15
N LEU A 24 17.88 23.75 5.40
CA LEU A 24 17.04 23.04 6.38
C LEU A 24 15.56 23.34 6.12
N VAL A 25 15.05 22.94 4.95
CA VAL A 25 13.61 22.73 4.80
C VAL A 25 13.29 21.53 5.68
N ALA A 26 12.85 21.80 6.91
CA ALA A 26 12.24 20.80 7.76
C ALA A 26 10.98 20.31 7.03
N CYS A 27 11.09 19.21 6.29
CA CYS A 27 9.93 18.45 5.87
C CYS A 27 9.20 18.07 7.17
N ALA A 28 8.04 18.67 7.44
CA ALA A 28 7.18 18.24 8.53
C ALA A 28 6.76 16.78 8.25
N SER A 29 7.47 15.86 8.88
CA SER A 29 7.28 14.42 8.80
C SER A 29 5.95 14.02 9.45
N ARG A 30 5.29 12.98 8.92
CA ARG A 30 4.11 12.40 9.57
C ARG A 30 4.56 11.75 10.89
N PRO A 31 3.80 11.94 12.00
CA PRO A 31 4.08 11.22 13.23
C PRO A 31 3.97 9.70 13.03
N THR A 32 4.88 8.94 13.64
CA THR A 32 4.79 7.47 13.75
C THR A 32 4.19 7.10 15.10
N GLY A 33 3.50 5.95 15.19
CA GLY A 33 2.86 5.55 16.44
C GLY A 33 1.38 5.94 16.56
N VAL A 34 0.71 6.20 15.43
CA VAL A 34 -0.70 6.66 15.39
C VAL A 34 -1.73 5.61 15.83
N LEU A 35 -1.28 4.35 16.03
CA LEU A 35 -2.15 3.26 16.50
C LEU A 35 -2.19 3.15 18.02
N GLN A 36 -1.50 4.03 18.76
CA GLN A 36 -1.72 4.16 20.19
C GLN A 36 -3.17 4.62 20.45
N PRO A 37 -3.99 3.83 21.17
CA PRO A 37 -5.39 4.18 21.37
C PRO A 37 -5.61 5.49 22.13
N VAL A 38 -6.61 6.27 21.70
CA VAL A 38 -7.12 7.46 22.38
C VAL A 38 -8.62 7.31 22.68
N ALA A 39 -9.15 8.19 23.53
CA ALA A 39 -10.59 8.20 23.81
C ALA A 39 -11.41 8.53 22.56
N ALA A 40 -12.56 7.90 22.40
CA ALA A 40 -13.48 8.19 21.30
C ALA A 40 -14.09 9.59 21.42
N PHE A 41 -14.43 10.20 20.28
CA PHE A 41 -15.15 11.47 20.22
C PHE A 41 -16.62 11.22 19.84
N PRO A 42 -17.61 11.69 20.61
CA PRO A 42 -19.02 11.33 20.41
C PRO A 42 -19.60 11.63 19.02
N SER A 43 -19.10 12.67 18.34
CA SER A 43 -19.58 13.05 17.00
C SER A 43 -18.77 12.41 15.86
N ALA A 44 -17.75 11.61 16.16
CA ALA A 44 -16.98 10.89 15.16
C ALA A 44 -17.58 9.49 14.92
N SER A 45 -17.61 9.07 13.66
CA SER A 45 -17.96 7.70 13.28
C SER A 45 -16.84 6.75 13.67
N GLN A 46 -17.17 5.48 13.92
CA GLN A 46 -16.16 4.45 14.18
C GLN A 46 -16.22 3.36 13.12
N VAL A 47 -15.06 2.94 12.64
CA VAL A 47 -14.90 1.76 11.77
C VAL A 47 -14.15 0.69 12.54
N GLU A 48 -14.82 -0.41 12.79
CA GLU A 48 -14.23 -1.63 13.37
C GLU A 48 -13.76 -2.55 12.23
N MET A 49 -12.57 -3.13 12.36
CA MET A 49 -12.03 -4.07 11.39
C MET A 49 -11.24 -5.19 12.05
N LEU A 50 -11.26 -6.36 11.41
CA LEU A 50 -10.29 -7.41 11.65
C LEU A 50 -9.11 -7.23 10.70
N VAL A 51 -7.90 -7.40 11.22
CA VAL A 51 -6.68 -7.42 10.44
C VAL A 51 -6.09 -8.82 10.48
N ALA A 52 -5.76 -9.36 9.31
CA ALA A 52 -4.97 -10.56 9.15
C ALA A 52 -3.65 -10.19 8.49
N THR A 53 -2.53 -10.48 9.16
CA THR A 53 -1.21 -10.03 8.69
C THR A 53 -0.12 -11.08 8.80
N THR A 54 0.82 -11.03 7.87
CA THR A 54 2.11 -11.75 7.93
C THR A 54 3.26 -10.84 8.35
N ARG A 55 2.97 -9.64 8.88
CA ARG A 55 3.96 -8.73 9.45
C ARG A 55 4.42 -9.20 10.83
N ASN A 56 5.69 -9.02 11.13
CA ASN A 56 6.24 -9.23 12.45
C ASN A 56 5.88 -8.06 13.38
N ARG A 57 5.88 -8.29 14.69
CA ARG A 57 5.56 -7.25 15.67
C ARG A 57 6.55 -6.09 15.56
N ALA A 58 6.06 -4.85 15.61
CA ALA A 58 6.92 -3.67 15.70
C ALA A 58 7.52 -3.54 17.10
N GLU A 59 8.66 -2.86 17.21
CA GLU A 59 9.25 -2.55 18.51
C GLU A 59 8.42 -1.53 19.28
N LYS A 60 7.81 -0.56 18.57
CA LYS A 60 6.95 0.46 19.17
C LYS A 60 5.50 -0.01 19.21
N PRO A 61 4.84 0.00 20.38
CA PRO A 61 3.44 -0.40 20.51
C PRO A 61 2.48 0.34 19.57
N GLY A 62 2.67 1.65 19.38
CA GLY A 62 1.83 2.49 18.51
C GLY A 62 1.98 2.22 17.00
N GLU A 63 2.92 1.38 16.58
CA GLU A 63 3.06 0.91 15.20
C GLU A 63 2.44 -0.50 15.02
N MET A 64 2.26 -1.26 16.12
CA MET A 64 1.80 -2.65 16.22
C MET A 64 2.62 -3.69 15.42
N PHE A 65 2.71 -3.53 14.10
CA PHE A 65 3.37 -4.46 13.19
C PHE A 65 4.34 -3.73 12.26
N SER A 66 5.51 -4.32 12.06
CA SER A 66 6.60 -3.78 11.26
C SER A 66 6.48 -4.15 9.77
N GLY A 67 7.46 -3.74 8.96
CA GLY A 67 7.64 -4.23 7.59
C GLY A 67 8.34 -5.59 7.47
N GLU A 68 8.73 -6.22 8.58
CA GLU A 68 9.42 -7.51 8.59
C GLU A 68 8.44 -8.69 8.52
N ARG A 69 8.88 -9.83 7.99
CA ARG A 69 8.04 -11.02 7.81
C ARG A 69 7.90 -11.81 9.11
N ALA A 70 6.67 -12.21 9.44
CA ALA A 70 6.36 -13.20 10.46
C ALA A 70 6.13 -14.57 9.82
N PHE A 71 6.62 -15.63 10.47
CA PHE A 71 6.47 -17.01 9.99
C PHE A 71 5.01 -17.49 9.95
N ALA A 72 4.22 -17.07 10.94
CA ALA A 72 2.80 -17.39 11.03
C ALA A 72 1.96 -16.11 10.91
N PRO A 73 0.76 -16.20 10.33
CA PRO A 73 -0.18 -15.08 10.34
C PRO A 73 -0.55 -14.67 11.77
N LYS A 74 -0.71 -13.37 11.97
CA LYS A 74 -1.18 -12.72 13.20
C LYS A 74 -2.48 -11.99 12.92
N PHE A 75 -3.25 -11.75 13.97
CA PHE A 75 -4.54 -11.09 13.87
C PHE A 75 -4.61 -9.90 14.81
N ALA A 76 -5.38 -8.88 14.43
CA ALA A 76 -5.65 -7.74 15.29
C ALA A 76 -7.08 -7.23 15.09
N GLU A 77 -7.69 -6.79 16.18
CA GLU A 77 -8.91 -6.00 16.15
C GLU A 77 -8.55 -4.52 16.28
N ILE A 78 -8.99 -3.72 15.31
CA ILE A 78 -8.73 -2.28 15.30
C ILE A 78 -10.04 -1.52 15.13
N THR A 79 -10.21 -0.46 15.91
CA THR A 79 -11.29 0.51 15.75
C THR A 79 -10.68 1.88 15.48
N VAL A 80 -11.05 2.47 14.35
CA VAL A 80 -10.61 3.81 13.92
C VAL A 80 -11.78 4.79 14.02
N SER A 81 -11.55 5.90 14.72
CA SER A 81 -12.42 7.08 14.74
C SER A 81 -12.19 7.90 13.48
N ILE A 82 -13.28 8.24 12.79
CA ILE A 82 -13.31 9.04 11.57
C ILE A 82 -13.98 10.38 11.89
N PRO A 83 -13.27 11.51 11.75
CA PRO A 83 -13.85 12.80 12.06
C PRO A 83 -14.95 13.17 11.05
N PRO A 84 -15.92 14.02 11.44
CA PRO A 84 -17.02 14.44 10.58
C PRO A 84 -16.54 14.98 9.22
N SER A 85 -17.32 14.75 8.17
CA SER A 85 -17.01 15.28 6.84
C SER A 85 -16.98 16.82 6.77
N SER A 86 -17.51 17.53 7.78
CA SER A 86 -17.43 18.99 7.87
C SER A 86 -16.03 19.52 8.21
N VAL A 87 -15.12 18.67 8.70
CA VAL A 87 -13.77 19.07 9.15
C VAL A 87 -12.65 18.35 8.39
N ARG A 88 -12.99 17.47 7.44
CA ARG A 88 -12.04 16.78 6.56
C ARG A 88 -12.57 16.72 5.13
N LYS A 89 -11.66 16.52 4.18
CA LYS A 89 -12.03 16.22 2.80
C LYS A 89 -12.34 14.72 2.65
N VAL A 90 -13.51 14.38 2.13
CA VAL A 90 -13.90 12.99 1.81
C VAL A 90 -12.95 12.44 0.74
N GLY A 91 -12.54 11.16 0.88
CA GLY A 91 -11.52 10.56 0.03
C GLY A 91 -10.09 10.68 0.60
N GLU A 92 -9.87 11.60 1.54
CA GLU A 92 -8.57 11.77 2.20
C GLU A 92 -8.56 11.18 3.61
N VAL A 93 -7.42 10.62 3.98
CA VAL A 93 -7.11 10.29 5.37
C VAL A 93 -6.65 11.57 6.06
N ALA A 94 -7.43 12.06 7.03
CA ALA A 94 -7.05 13.22 7.83
C ALA A 94 -5.98 12.82 8.86
N TRP A 95 -4.72 12.74 8.41
CA TRP A 95 -3.59 12.32 9.24
C TRP A 95 -3.34 13.29 10.40
N PRO A 96 -3.09 12.79 11.63
CA PRO A 96 -2.70 13.64 12.74
C PRO A 96 -1.36 14.32 12.47
N ARG A 97 -1.29 15.62 12.77
CA ARG A 97 -0.04 16.41 12.65
C ARG A 97 0.87 16.28 13.87
N LYS A 98 0.31 15.83 14.99
CA LYS A 98 1.00 15.61 16.27
C LYS A 98 0.33 14.46 17.02
N LEU A 99 1.04 13.86 17.96
CA LEU A 99 0.48 12.85 18.86
C LEU A 99 0.25 13.43 20.27
N PRO A 100 -0.78 12.97 20.99
CA PRO A 100 -1.83 12.06 20.54
C PRO A 100 -2.75 12.70 19.47
N PRO A 101 -3.38 11.90 18.57
CA PRO A 101 -4.31 12.41 17.57
C PRO A 101 -5.54 13.04 18.22
N ASN A 102 -6.16 14.02 17.56
CA ASN A 102 -7.44 14.58 17.99
C ASN A 102 -8.60 13.96 17.20
N PRO A 103 -9.43 13.06 17.77
CA PRO A 103 -10.48 12.38 17.01
C PRO A 103 -11.60 13.30 16.49
N ALA A 104 -11.64 14.56 16.95
CA ALA A 104 -12.55 15.58 16.41
C ALA A 104 -12.08 16.14 15.05
N THR A 105 -10.79 16.01 14.70
CA THR A 105 -10.21 16.57 13.46
C THR A 105 -9.39 15.57 12.65
N ASP A 106 -8.88 14.53 13.30
CA ASP A 106 -7.93 13.58 12.76
C ASP A 106 -8.53 12.17 12.76
N PHE A 107 -8.06 11.33 11.86
CA PHE A 107 -8.20 9.88 12.02
C PHE A 107 -7.44 9.48 13.28
N ALA A 108 -8.10 8.74 14.16
CA ALA A 108 -7.54 8.36 15.45
C ALA A 108 -7.89 6.91 15.79
N THR A 109 -6.94 6.19 16.34
CA THR A 109 -7.18 4.81 16.79
C THR A 109 -7.83 4.84 18.16
N VAL A 110 -8.97 4.16 18.34
CA VAL A 110 -9.66 4.07 19.65
C VAL A 110 -9.56 2.67 20.25
N LYS A 111 -9.28 1.65 19.42
CA LYS A 111 -8.92 0.30 19.84
C LYS A 111 -7.85 -0.25 18.92
N ALA A 112 -6.84 -0.90 19.49
CA ALA A 112 -5.80 -1.62 18.77
C ALA A 112 -5.33 -2.79 19.64
N GLN A 113 -5.71 -4.00 19.27
CA GLN A 113 -5.43 -5.21 20.05
C GLN A 113 -4.99 -6.34 19.13
N GLU A 114 -3.82 -6.93 19.38
CA GLU A 114 -3.46 -8.22 18.79
C GLU A 114 -4.34 -9.29 19.44
N VAL A 115 -4.96 -10.13 18.62
CA VAL A 115 -5.87 -11.19 19.04
C VAL A 115 -5.38 -12.53 18.50
N ASP A 116 -5.76 -13.61 19.16
CA ASP A 116 -5.49 -14.94 18.63
C ASP A 116 -6.49 -15.31 17.52
N ARG A 117 -6.29 -16.50 16.94
CA ARG A 117 -7.14 -16.96 15.84
C ARG A 117 -8.60 -17.21 16.28
N PRO A 118 -8.89 -17.97 17.35
CA PRO A 118 -10.26 -18.10 17.86
C PRO A 118 -10.97 -16.77 18.12
N GLU A 119 -10.28 -15.78 18.70
CA GLU A 119 -10.82 -14.44 18.92
C GLU A 119 -11.14 -13.73 17.60
N ALA A 120 -10.22 -13.79 16.62
CA ALA A 120 -10.44 -13.25 15.28
C ALA A 120 -11.65 -13.88 14.56
N GLU A 121 -11.79 -15.21 14.65
CA GLU A 121 -12.91 -15.97 14.06
C GLU A 121 -14.24 -15.58 14.74
N SER A 122 -14.25 -15.40 16.06
CA SER A 122 -15.40 -14.93 16.84
C SER A 122 -15.82 -13.50 16.48
N TRP A 123 -14.83 -12.58 16.38
CA TRP A 123 -15.08 -11.20 15.95
C TRP A 123 -15.70 -11.18 14.56
N LEU A 124 -15.14 -11.94 13.61
CA LEU A 124 -15.61 -11.97 12.24
C LEU A 124 -17.05 -12.50 12.16
N SER A 125 -17.36 -13.60 12.83
CA SER A 125 -18.72 -14.14 12.89
C SER A 125 -19.72 -13.11 13.44
N SER A 126 -19.34 -12.41 14.50
CA SER A 126 -20.16 -11.36 15.13
C SER A 126 -20.37 -10.16 14.20
N SER A 127 -19.32 -9.70 13.52
CA SER A 127 -19.37 -8.58 12.57
C SER A 127 -20.19 -8.92 11.33
N VAL A 128 -20.04 -10.13 10.78
CA VAL A 128 -20.83 -10.62 9.65
C VAL A 128 -22.32 -10.68 9.98
N ARG A 129 -22.68 -11.07 11.21
CA ARG A 129 -24.09 -11.09 11.65
C ARG A 129 -24.73 -9.70 11.76
N LYS A 130 -23.92 -8.65 11.97
CA LYS A 130 -24.38 -7.24 11.98
C LYS A 130 -24.57 -6.69 10.56
N SER A 131 -23.90 -7.28 9.58
CA SER A 131 -23.98 -6.87 8.17
C SER A 131 -25.33 -7.30 7.56
N PRO A 132 -26.09 -6.41 6.90
CA PRO A 132 -27.42 -6.73 6.36
C PRO A 132 -27.45 -7.91 5.39
N ASP A 133 -26.40 -8.06 4.59
CA ASP A 133 -26.22 -9.10 3.58
C ASP A 133 -25.25 -10.20 4.02
N ARG A 134 -24.77 -10.15 5.27
CA ARG A 134 -23.76 -11.07 5.83
C ARG A 134 -22.53 -11.16 4.93
N SER A 135 -22.11 -10.02 4.39
CA SER A 135 -20.96 -9.91 3.49
C SER A 135 -19.68 -9.56 4.23
N VAL A 136 -18.55 -9.90 3.61
CA VAL A 136 -17.20 -9.53 4.04
C VAL A 136 -16.54 -8.72 2.94
N LEU A 137 -15.92 -7.60 3.31
CA LEU A 137 -15.04 -6.82 2.43
C LEU A 137 -13.60 -7.07 2.84
N VAL A 138 -12.84 -7.73 1.98
CA VAL A 138 -11.40 -7.92 2.15
C VAL A 138 -10.66 -6.80 1.41
N PHE A 139 -9.80 -6.05 2.10
CA PHE A 139 -8.91 -5.07 1.49
C PHE A 139 -7.46 -5.52 1.52
N ILE A 140 -6.75 -5.35 0.39
CA ILE A 140 -5.33 -5.67 0.24
C ILE A 140 -4.59 -4.43 -0.29
N HIS A 141 -3.75 -3.84 0.57
CA HIS A 141 -3.03 -2.61 0.24
C HIS A 141 -1.89 -2.81 -0.78
N GLY A 142 -1.43 -1.69 -1.32
CA GLY A 142 -0.35 -1.61 -2.30
C GLY A 142 1.06 -1.50 -1.71
N PHE A 143 2.01 -1.23 -2.59
CA PHE A 143 3.43 -0.98 -2.28
C PHE A 143 3.61 0.25 -1.37
N ASN A 144 4.73 0.32 -0.63
CA ASN A 144 5.12 1.50 0.15
C ASN A 144 4.06 1.92 1.17
N ASN A 145 3.59 0.96 1.97
CA ASN A 145 2.63 1.21 3.06
C ASN A 145 3.18 0.64 4.36
N ASP A 146 3.30 1.49 5.38
CA ASP A 146 3.41 0.99 6.75
C ASP A 146 2.08 0.37 7.20
N PHE A 147 2.06 -0.22 8.39
CA PHE A 147 0.86 -0.90 8.87
C PHE A 147 -0.29 0.09 9.11
N GLU A 148 0.00 1.25 9.71
CA GLU A 148 -0.97 2.32 9.94
C GLU A 148 -1.53 2.93 8.65
N ASP A 149 -0.74 3.00 7.58
CA ASP A 149 -1.22 3.50 6.28
C ASP A 149 -2.34 2.61 5.75
N ALA A 150 -2.15 1.29 5.81
CA ALA A 150 -3.12 0.32 5.37
C ALA A 150 -4.40 0.34 6.22
N VAL A 151 -4.25 0.48 7.55
CA VAL A 151 -5.37 0.58 8.50
C VAL A 151 -6.21 1.82 8.26
N PHE A 152 -5.60 3.01 8.24
CA PHE A 152 -6.35 4.26 8.07
C PHE A 152 -6.94 4.39 6.67
N ARG A 153 -6.23 3.93 5.63
CA ARG A 153 -6.78 3.90 4.27
C ARG A 153 -8.00 2.99 4.18
N PHE A 154 -7.96 1.81 4.79
CA PHE A 154 -9.11 0.92 4.75
C PHE A 154 -10.30 1.48 5.55
N ALA A 155 -10.04 2.07 6.72
CA ALA A 155 -11.09 2.75 7.49
C ALA A 155 -11.76 3.87 6.69
N GLN A 156 -10.97 4.65 5.96
CA GLN A 156 -11.46 5.70 5.06
C GLN A 156 -12.34 5.12 3.96
N ILE A 157 -11.89 4.06 3.27
CA ILE A 157 -12.67 3.43 2.19
C ILE A 157 -14.00 2.88 2.72
N VAL A 158 -14.00 2.15 3.84
CA VAL A 158 -15.22 1.58 4.42
C VAL A 158 -16.22 2.68 4.78
N HIS A 159 -15.75 3.71 5.49
CA HIS A 159 -16.59 4.82 5.91
C HIS A 159 -17.15 5.62 4.73
N ASP A 160 -16.27 6.05 3.82
CA ASP A 160 -16.63 6.98 2.75
C ASP A 160 -17.43 6.30 1.63
N SER A 161 -17.31 4.97 1.48
CA SER A 161 -18.14 4.20 0.54
C SER A 161 -19.52 3.87 1.11
N GLY A 162 -19.70 3.95 2.43
CA GLY A 162 -20.91 3.47 3.10
C GLY A 162 -21.04 1.94 3.07
N ALA A 163 -19.93 1.20 2.93
CA ALA A 163 -19.95 -0.25 2.91
C ALA A 163 -20.49 -0.81 4.24
N HIS A 164 -21.45 -1.73 4.17
CA HIS A 164 -22.03 -2.42 5.34
C HIS A 164 -21.43 -3.82 5.58
N SER A 165 -20.50 -4.26 4.73
CA SER A 165 -19.78 -5.53 4.86
C SER A 165 -18.86 -5.53 6.08
N ALA A 166 -18.66 -6.69 6.70
CA ALA A 166 -17.65 -6.86 7.74
C ALA A 166 -16.24 -6.55 7.18
N PRO A 167 -15.52 -5.55 7.72
CA PRO A 167 -14.22 -5.16 7.16
C PRO A 167 -13.09 -6.09 7.60
N VAL A 168 -12.36 -6.64 6.63
CA VAL A 168 -11.16 -7.45 6.86
C VAL A 168 -9.97 -6.88 6.09
N LEU A 169 -8.94 -6.41 6.80
CA LEU A 169 -7.68 -5.97 6.20
C LEU A 169 -6.72 -7.15 6.09
N ALA A 170 -6.37 -7.55 4.87
CA ALA A 170 -5.29 -8.49 4.60
C ALA A 170 -4.01 -7.72 4.26
N THR A 171 -3.09 -7.63 5.21
CA THR A 171 -1.86 -6.83 5.08
C THR A 171 -0.60 -7.68 5.08
N TRP A 172 0.34 -7.30 4.21
CA TRP A 172 1.59 -8.01 3.97
C TRP A 172 2.80 -7.14 4.35
N PRO A 173 4.02 -7.70 4.52
CA PRO A 173 5.18 -6.99 5.05
C PRO A 173 5.80 -6.03 4.04
N SER A 174 5.13 -4.89 3.84
CA SER A 174 5.72 -3.73 3.16
C SER A 174 6.57 -2.94 4.15
N ARG A 175 7.77 -2.54 3.72
CA ARG A 175 8.67 -1.68 4.51
C ARG A 175 8.32 -0.19 4.44
N GLY A 176 7.21 0.16 3.79
CA GLY A 176 6.80 1.56 3.67
C GLY A 176 7.80 2.42 2.91
N SER A 177 8.65 1.82 2.04
CA SER A 177 9.75 2.55 1.38
C SER A 177 9.83 2.33 -0.12
N LEU A 178 10.05 3.43 -0.85
CA LEU A 178 10.29 3.45 -2.29
C LEU A 178 11.53 2.64 -2.70
N LEU A 179 12.54 2.56 -1.84
CA LEU A 179 13.76 1.78 -2.08
C LEU A 179 13.58 0.29 -1.79
N ALA A 180 12.49 -0.11 -1.14
CA ALA A 180 12.22 -1.49 -0.75
C ALA A 180 11.39 -2.26 -1.78
N TYR A 181 11.24 -1.75 -3.01
CA TYR A 181 10.36 -2.37 -4.02
C TYR A 181 10.59 -3.87 -4.24
N GLY A 182 11.85 -4.31 -4.37
CA GLY A 182 12.17 -5.73 -4.53
C GLY A 182 11.83 -6.56 -3.29
N TYR A 183 12.08 -6.04 -2.08
CA TYR A 183 11.70 -6.70 -0.84
C TYR A 183 10.17 -6.83 -0.71
N ASP A 184 9.45 -5.74 -0.99
CA ASP A 184 8.00 -5.67 -0.92
C ASP A 184 7.36 -6.66 -1.90
N ARG A 185 7.90 -6.76 -3.13
CA ARG A 185 7.49 -7.76 -4.12
C ARG A 185 7.63 -9.18 -3.56
N GLU A 186 8.78 -9.54 -3.03
CA GLU A 186 8.97 -10.87 -2.43
C GLU A 186 8.11 -11.09 -1.18
N SER A 187 7.79 -10.02 -0.44
CA SER A 187 6.89 -10.08 0.71
C SER A 187 5.44 -10.33 0.30
N THR A 188 4.99 -9.85 -0.87
CA THR A 188 3.69 -10.27 -1.43
C THR A 188 3.70 -11.77 -1.75
N ASN A 189 4.73 -12.28 -2.42
CA ASN A 189 4.87 -13.71 -2.71
C ASN A 189 4.89 -14.56 -1.44
N TYR A 190 5.60 -14.10 -0.41
CA TYR A 190 5.65 -14.73 0.91
C TYR A 190 4.26 -14.86 1.54
N THR A 191 3.42 -13.83 1.36
CA THR A 191 2.12 -13.70 2.03
C THR A 191 0.99 -14.47 1.32
N ARG A 192 1.20 -14.91 0.07
CA ARG A 192 0.15 -15.55 -0.76
C ARG A 192 -0.60 -16.69 -0.07
N ASN A 193 0.13 -17.58 0.61
CA ASN A 193 -0.48 -18.74 1.27
C ASN A 193 -1.34 -18.32 2.48
N ALA A 194 -0.97 -17.24 3.17
CA ALA A 194 -1.74 -16.73 4.30
C ALA A 194 -3.06 -16.10 3.83
N VAL A 195 -3.01 -15.33 2.73
CA VAL A 195 -4.22 -14.76 2.12
C VAL A 195 -5.10 -15.86 1.55
N GLU A 196 -4.55 -16.84 0.83
CA GLU A 196 -5.30 -18.01 0.36
C GLU A 196 -6.03 -18.71 1.53
N ARG A 197 -5.36 -18.94 2.66
CA ARG A 197 -5.97 -19.55 3.86
C ARG A 197 -7.10 -18.70 4.43
N LEU A 198 -6.95 -17.37 4.47
CA LEU A 198 -8.03 -16.47 4.86
C LEU A 198 -9.23 -16.61 3.91
N LEU A 199 -9.01 -16.60 2.60
CA LEU A 199 -10.10 -16.76 1.62
C LEU A 199 -10.78 -18.14 1.76
N GLN A 200 -10.00 -19.21 1.99
CA GLN A 200 -10.53 -20.54 2.25
C GLN A 200 -11.34 -20.61 3.54
N TYR A 201 -10.97 -19.86 4.58
CA TYR A 201 -11.78 -19.72 5.79
C TYR A 201 -13.13 -19.06 5.47
N LEU A 202 -13.10 -17.90 4.80
CA LEU A 202 -14.31 -17.16 4.41
C LEU A 202 -15.26 -17.97 3.51
N ALA A 203 -14.69 -18.82 2.64
CA ALA A 203 -15.48 -19.74 1.82
C ALA A 203 -16.31 -20.72 2.65
N ARG A 204 -15.66 -21.32 3.66
CA ARG A 204 -16.22 -22.41 4.47
C ARG A 204 -17.14 -21.93 5.57
N ASP A 205 -16.95 -20.71 6.06
CA ASP A 205 -17.78 -20.13 7.12
C ASP A 205 -19.26 -20.03 6.67
N PRO A 206 -20.20 -20.73 7.32
CA PRO A 206 -21.60 -20.71 6.94
C PRO A 206 -22.31 -19.37 7.20
N GLU A 207 -21.77 -18.52 8.09
CA GLU A 207 -22.31 -17.19 8.38
C GLU A 207 -22.05 -16.23 7.22
N VAL A 208 -20.88 -16.35 6.57
CA VAL A 208 -20.50 -15.54 5.41
C VAL A 208 -21.32 -15.96 4.19
N LYS A 209 -22.07 -15.00 3.63
CA LYS A 209 -22.88 -15.21 2.42
C LYS A 209 -22.24 -14.64 1.17
N GLU A 210 -21.41 -13.61 1.33
CA GLU A 210 -20.72 -12.94 0.24
C GLU A 210 -19.33 -12.47 0.65
N VAL A 211 -18.37 -12.61 -0.26
CA VAL A 211 -17.02 -12.09 -0.13
C VAL A 211 -16.75 -11.17 -1.31
N SER A 212 -16.39 -9.92 -1.00
CA SER A 212 -15.88 -8.95 -1.95
C SER A 212 -14.43 -8.61 -1.63
N ILE A 213 -13.60 -8.47 -2.64
CA ILE A 213 -12.17 -8.15 -2.49
C ILE A 213 -11.89 -6.82 -3.18
N LEU A 214 -11.23 -5.90 -2.49
CA LEU A 214 -10.66 -4.69 -3.05
C LEU A 214 -9.14 -4.73 -2.88
N ALA A 215 -8.39 -4.68 -3.96
CA ALA A 215 -6.93 -4.68 -3.93
C ALA A 215 -6.37 -3.46 -4.65
N HIS A 216 -5.25 -2.91 -4.16
CA HIS A 216 -4.62 -1.73 -4.73
C HIS A 216 -3.18 -2.00 -5.18
N SER A 217 -2.79 -1.43 -6.34
CA SER A 217 -1.41 -1.45 -6.83
C SER A 217 -0.79 -2.86 -6.84
N MET A 218 0.37 -3.04 -6.21
CA MET A 218 1.04 -4.33 -6.02
C MET A 218 0.21 -5.35 -5.23
N GLY A 219 -0.73 -4.93 -4.39
CA GLY A 219 -1.66 -5.81 -3.69
C GLY A 219 -2.55 -6.62 -4.63
N ASN A 220 -2.77 -6.15 -5.86
CA ASN A 220 -3.52 -6.89 -6.87
C ASN A 220 -2.82 -8.20 -7.27
N TRP A 221 -1.49 -8.22 -7.30
CA TRP A 221 -0.74 -9.46 -7.51
C TRP A 221 -1.06 -10.50 -6.45
N LEU A 222 -1.01 -10.07 -5.18
CA LEU A 222 -1.29 -10.93 -4.03
C LEU A 222 -2.74 -11.45 -4.07
N ALA A 223 -3.70 -10.58 -4.39
CA ALA A 223 -5.11 -10.96 -4.53
C ALA A 223 -5.31 -12.01 -5.63
N LEU A 224 -4.79 -11.74 -6.84
CA LEU A 224 -4.94 -12.63 -7.98
C LEU A 224 -4.25 -13.97 -7.78
N GLU A 225 -3.03 -13.98 -7.25
CA GLU A 225 -2.30 -15.22 -7.01
C GLU A 225 -2.99 -16.07 -5.94
N SER A 226 -3.51 -15.45 -4.88
CA SER A 226 -4.24 -16.17 -3.83
C SER A 226 -5.55 -16.76 -4.35
N LEU A 227 -6.30 -16.01 -5.16
CA LEU A 227 -7.52 -16.49 -5.82
C LEU A 227 -7.22 -17.63 -6.81
N ARG A 228 -6.15 -17.50 -7.60
CA ARG A 228 -5.73 -18.51 -8.55
C ARG A 228 -5.36 -19.80 -7.83
N GLN A 229 -4.55 -19.73 -6.78
CA GLN A 229 -4.17 -20.90 -5.98
C GLN A 229 -5.40 -21.57 -5.37
N MET A 230 -6.31 -20.77 -4.80
CA MET A 230 -7.56 -21.28 -4.26
C MET A 230 -8.40 -21.98 -5.34
N ALA A 231 -8.51 -21.39 -6.53
CA ALA A 231 -9.25 -21.97 -7.65
C ALA A 231 -8.65 -23.31 -8.10
N ILE A 232 -7.32 -23.39 -8.26
CA ILE A 232 -6.63 -24.63 -8.63
C ILE A 232 -6.85 -25.72 -7.58
N ARG A 233 -6.82 -25.38 -6.29
CA ARG A 233 -7.03 -26.37 -5.22
C ARG A 233 -8.48 -26.84 -5.09
N ASN A 234 -9.43 -25.98 -5.44
CA ASN A 234 -10.84 -26.21 -5.22
C ASN A 234 -11.60 -26.62 -6.50
N ASP A 235 -10.92 -26.69 -7.64
CA ASP A 235 -11.53 -26.84 -8.98
C ASP A 235 -12.54 -25.72 -9.29
N GLY A 236 -12.14 -24.47 -9.02
CA GLY A 236 -12.93 -23.25 -9.20
C GLY A 236 -13.07 -22.43 -7.92
N LEU A 237 -13.59 -21.20 -8.05
CA LEU A 237 -13.80 -20.31 -6.90
C LEU A 237 -15.20 -20.49 -6.31
N PRO A 238 -15.37 -20.56 -4.98
CA PRO A 238 -16.69 -20.69 -4.36
C PRO A 238 -17.63 -19.56 -4.77
N ALA A 239 -18.90 -19.86 -5.00
CA ALA A 239 -19.90 -18.89 -5.48
C ALA A 239 -20.12 -17.68 -4.55
N LYS A 240 -19.68 -17.75 -3.29
CA LYS A 240 -19.69 -16.62 -2.34
C LYS A 240 -18.74 -15.49 -2.77
N PHE A 241 -17.71 -15.78 -3.54
CA PHE A 241 -16.79 -14.76 -4.07
C PHE A 241 -17.45 -14.10 -5.28
N LYS A 242 -18.10 -12.97 -5.04
CA LYS A 242 -18.89 -12.30 -6.08
C LYS A 242 -18.15 -11.19 -6.79
N ASN A 243 -17.45 -10.34 -6.04
CA ASN A 243 -16.85 -9.12 -6.58
C ASN A 243 -15.35 -9.07 -6.25
N VAL A 244 -14.53 -8.86 -7.28
CA VAL A 244 -13.10 -8.56 -7.13
C VAL A 244 -12.80 -7.26 -7.85
N MET A 245 -12.46 -6.24 -7.07
CA MET A 245 -12.16 -4.89 -7.50
C MET A 245 -10.65 -4.68 -7.46
N LEU A 246 -10.05 -4.47 -8.63
CA LEU A 246 -8.62 -4.29 -8.79
C LEU A 246 -8.32 -2.84 -9.12
N ALA A 247 -7.83 -2.09 -8.13
CA ALA A 247 -7.54 -0.67 -8.26
C ALA A 247 -6.09 -0.43 -8.66
N ALA A 248 -5.90 0.29 -9.77
CA ALA A 248 -4.60 0.60 -10.36
C ALA A 248 -3.63 -0.61 -10.37
N PRO A 249 -4.03 -1.76 -10.96
CA PRO A 249 -3.28 -3.00 -10.81
C PRO A 249 -1.86 -2.93 -11.37
N ASP A 250 -0.87 -3.05 -10.49
CA ASP A 250 0.54 -3.25 -10.84
C ASP A 250 0.80 -4.74 -11.12
N VAL A 251 0.14 -5.23 -12.17
CA VAL A 251 0.19 -6.62 -12.63
C VAL A 251 0.47 -6.62 -14.11
N ASP A 252 1.34 -7.51 -14.53
CA ASP A 252 1.61 -7.77 -15.94
C ASP A 252 0.35 -8.28 -16.65
N VAL A 253 0.07 -7.78 -17.85
CA VAL A 253 -1.15 -8.14 -18.60
C VAL A 253 -1.17 -9.63 -19.01
N ASP A 254 -0.01 -10.20 -19.35
CA ASP A 254 0.09 -11.60 -19.75
C ASP A 254 -0.04 -12.52 -18.54
N VAL A 255 0.52 -12.09 -17.40
CA VAL A 255 0.32 -12.82 -16.14
C VAL A 255 -1.14 -12.77 -15.72
N PHE A 256 -1.79 -11.61 -15.77
CA PHE A 256 -3.23 -11.52 -15.49
C PHE A 256 -4.04 -12.47 -16.39
N ARG A 257 -3.76 -12.49 -17.69
CA ARG A 257 -4.42 -13.40 -18.64
C ARG A 257 -4.25 -14.87 -18.24
N SER A 258 -3.02 -15.28 -17.91
CA SER A 258 -2.72 -16.63 -17.42
C SER A 258 -3.45 -16.95 -16.12
N GLN A 259 -3.47 -16.03 -15.16
CA GLN A 259 -4.14 -16.25 -13.87
C GLN A 259 -5.66 -16.37 -14.02
N ILE A 260 -6.26 -15.57 -14.91
CA ILE A 260 -7.69 -15.65 -15.22
C ILE A 260 -8.05 -16.96 -15.92
N ALA A 261 -7.17 -17.48 -16.79
CA ALA A 261 -7.34 -18.79 -17.42
C ALA A 261 -7.27 -19.93 -16.38
N ASP A 262 -6.28 -19.88 -15.48
CA ASP A 262 -6.07 -20.90 -14.44
C ASP A 262 -7.20 -20.94 -13.40
N MET A 263 -7.93 -19.83 -13.19
CA MET A 263 -9.12 -19.81 -12.32
C MET A 263 -10.33 -20.54 -12.93
N GLY A 264 -10.31 -20.84 -14.23
CA GLY A 264 -11.41 -21.50 -14.92
C GLY A 264 -12.67 -20.63 -15.10
N LYS A 265 -13.80 -21.29 -15.38
CA LYS A 265 -15.08 -20.60 -15.69
C LYS A 265 -15.81 -20.09 -14.45
N GLN A 266 -15.66 -20.78 -13.31
CA GLN A 266 -16.30 -20.40 -12.07
C GLN A 266 -15.44 -19.37 -11.33
N ARG A 267 -15.67 -18.09 -11.64
CA ARG A 267 -14.88 -16.97 -11.15
C ARG A 267 -15.75 -15.78 -10.73
N PRO A 268 -15.27 -14.92 -9.83
CA PRO A 268 -15.96 -13.69 -9.44
C PRO A 268 -16.05 -12.71 -10.62
N ARG A 269 -16.90 -11.70 -10.45
CA ARG A 269 -16.92 -10.53 -11.34
C ARG A 269 -15.72 -9.65 -11.03
N PHE A 270 -14.85 -9.51 -12.01
CA PHE A 270 -13.71 -8.60 -11.92
C PHE A 270 -14.11 -7.21 -12.39
N THR A 271 -13.72 -6.19 -11.62
CA THR A 271 -13.80 -4.78 -11.99
C THR A 271 -12.41 -4.17 -11.90
N LEU A 272 -11.88 -3.63 -12.99
CA LEU A 272 -10.60 -2.94 -13.02
C LEU A 272 -10.83 -1.44 -12.92
N PHE A 273 -10.11 -0.77 -12.04
CA PHE A 273 -10.01 0.70 -12.05
C PHE A 273 -8.66 1.06 -12.66
N VAL A 274 -8.69 1.60 -13.87
CA VAL A 274 -7.49 1.88 -14.68
C VAL A 274 -7.31 3.38 -14.89
N SER A 275 -6.08 3.81 -15.12
CA SER A 275 -5.77 5.19 -15.47
C SER A 275 -4.52 5.21 -16.37
N ARG A 276 -4.67 5.70 -17.61
CA ARG A 276 -3.56 5.73 -18.58
C ARG A 276 -2.49 6.75 -18.22
N ASP A 277 -2.86 7.76 -17.45
CA ASP A 277 -1.98 8.81 -16.92
C ASP A 277 -1.38 8.46 -15.54
N ASP A 278 -1.46 7.20 -15.11
CA ASP A 278 -0.86 6.72 -13.86
C ASP A 278 0.67 6.70 -13.94
N ARG A 279 1.29 7.61 -13.18
CA ARG A 279 2.74 7.81 -13.19
C ARG A 279 3.48 6.77 -12.36
N ALA A 280 2.84 6.21 -11.32
CA ALA A 280 3.45 5.15 -10.52
C ALA A 280 3.58 3.86 -11.35
N LEU A 281 2.54 3.51 -12.10
CA LEU A 281 2.58 2.36 -13.01
C LEU A 281 3.54 2.58 -14.18
N ALA A 282 3.71 3.82 -14.66
CA ALA A 282 4.73 4.14 -15.66
C ALA A 282 6.17 3.87 -15.15
N VAL A 283 6.44 4.16 -13.86
CA VAL A 283 7.71 3.81 -13.22
C VAL A 283 7.84 2.29 -13.08
N SER A 284 6.80 1.60 -12.58
CA SER A 284 6.81 0.14 -12.46
C SER A 284 7.07 -0.54 -13.80
N ARG A 285 6.38 -0.13 -14.87
CA ARG A 285 6.64 -0.64 -16.24
C ARG A 285 8.13 -0.57 -16.59
N ARG A 286 8.80 0.54 -16.28
CA ARG A 286 10.23 0.71 -16.59
C ARG A 286 11.13 -0.21 -15.76
N VAL A 287 10.80 -0.43 -14.48
CA VAL A 287 11.51 -1.38 -13.62
C VAL A 287 11.41 -2.81 -14.17
N TRP A 288 10.28 -3.16 -14.79
CA TRP A 288 9.99 -4.51 -15.25
C TRP A 288 10.14 -4.70 -16.76
N GLY A 289 11.21 -4.15 -17.33
CA GLY A 289 11.55 -4.44 -18.73
C GLY A 289 10.58 -3.85 -19.76
N ASN A 290 9.86 -2.78 -19.39
CA ASN A 290 8.93 -2.05 -20.24
C ASN A 290 7.66 -2.83 -20.64
N VAL A 291 7.21 -3.77 -19.81
CA VAL A 291 5.97 -4.54 -20.06
C VAL A 291 4.73 -3.81 -19.54
N SER A 292 3.64 -3.86 -20.32
CA SER A 292 2.36 -3.21 -20.00
C SER A 292 1.82 -3.65 -18.64
N ARG A 293 1.40 -2.66 -17.84
CA ARG A 293 0.71 -2.88 -16.57
C ARG A 293 -0.79 -2.81 -16.77
N LEU A 294 -1.51 -3.77 -16.19
CA LEU A 294 -2.95 -3.89 -16.28
C LEU A 294 -3.66 -2.59 -15.90
N GLY A 295 -3.17 -1.86 -14.89
CA GLY A 295 -3.78 -0.61 -14.45
C GLY A 295 -3.57 0.59 -15.37
N ALA A 296 -2.69 0.47 -16.38
CA ALA A 296 -2.32 1.53 -17.31
C ALA A 296 -2.69 1.21 -18.76
N ILE A 297 -3.46 0.15 -19.01
CA ILE A 297 -3.94 -0.20 -20.36
C ILE A 297 -4.96 0.83 -20.86
N ASP A 298 -5.13 0.89 -22.18
CA ASP A 298 -6.29 1.52 -22.80
C ASP A 298 -7.36 0.44 -23.03
N PRO A 299 -8.46 0.43 -22.24
CA PRO A 299 -9.46 -0.64 -22.32
C PRO A 299 -10.27 -0.63 -23.62
N GLU A 300 -10.24 0.47 -24.38
CA GLU A 300 -10.95 0.59 -25.66
C GLU A 300 -10.11 0.12 -26.86
N GLN A 301 -8.84 -0.23 -26.65
CA GLN A 301 -7.94 -0.68 -27.71
C GLN A 301 -7.79 -2.21 -27.73
N SER A 302 -7.64 -2.74 -28.94
CA SER A 302 -7.30 -4.15 -29.16
C SER A 302 -5.84 -4.43 -28.75
N PRO A 303 -5.52 -5.60 -28.16
CA PRO A 303 -6.41 -6.74 -27.90
C PRO A 303 -7.21 -6.64 -26.57
N TYR A 304 -7.00 -5.60 -25.77
CA TYR A 304 -7.54 -5.53 -24.41
C TYR A 304 -9.07 -5.48 -24.39
N LYS A 305 -9.68 -4.71 -25.29
CA LYS A 305 -11.15 -4.60 -25.38
C LYS A 305 -11.81 -5.96 -25.55
N GLU A 306 -11.32 -6.73 -26.51
CA GLU A 306 -11.86 -8.06 -26.81
C GLU A 306 -11.59 -9.04 -25.67
N GLU A 307 -10.39 -9.02 -25.10
CA GLU A 307 -10.01 -9.92 -24.00
C GLU A 307 -10.81 -9.67 -22.73
N LEU A 308 -11.01 -8.41 -22.35
CA LEU A 308 -11.79 -8.02 -21.19
C LEU A 308 -13.26 -8.41 -21.36
N ALA A 309 -13.84 -8.13 -22.54
CA ALA A 309 -15.21 -8.49 -22.87
C ALA A 309 -15.41 -10.01 -22.89
N ALA A 310 -14.53 -10.77 -23.55
CA ALA A 310 -14.57 -12.23 -23.58
C ALA A 310 -14.48 -12.84 -22.18
N ASN A 311 -13.89 -12.11 -21.22
CA ASN A 311 -13.78 -12.55 -19.85
C ASN A 311 -14.84 -11.97 -18.88
N ASN A 312 -15.80 -11.19 -19.36
CA ASN A 312 -16.79 -10.48 -18.53
C ASN A 312 -16.15 -9.60 -17.45
N ILE A 313 -15.01 -8.98 -17.77
CA ILE A 313 -14.31 -8.06 -16.88
C ILE A 313 -14.83 -6.64 -17.13
N THR A 314 -15.35 -5.99 -16.09
CA THR A 314 -15.73 -4.57 -16.18
C THR A 314 -14.50 -3.68 -16.00
N VAL A 315 -14.42 -2.57 -16.71
CA VAL A 315 -13.36 -1.57 -16.51
C VAL A 315 -13.98 -0.20 -16.23
N ILE A 316 -13.39 0.52 -15.29
CA ILE A 316 -13.69 1.91 -14.98
C ILE A 316 -12.44 2.72 -15.32
N ASP A 317 -12.48 3.45 -16.45
CA ASP A 317 -11.39 4.33 -16.87
C ASP A 317 -11.45 5.65 -16.09
N MET A 318 -10.48 5.85 -15.20
CA MET A 318 -10.32 7.04 -14.36
C MET A 318 -9.32 8.05 -14.96
N THR A 319 -8.88 7.86 -16.21
CA THR A 319 -7.89 8.75 -16.86
C THR A 319 -8.33 10.21 -16.79
N LYS A 320 -9.63 10.50 -16.90
CA LYS A 320 -10.19 11.87 -16.85
C LYS A 320 -10.54 12.35 -15.44
N VAL A 321 -10.47 11.50 -14.43
CA VAL A 321 -10.73 11.86 -13.03
C VAL A 321 -9.53 12.65 -12.50
N ARG A 322 -9.80 13.79 -11.86
CA ARG A 322 -8.79 14.67 -11.28
C ARG A 322 -8.82 14.55 -9.76
N THR A 323 -7.64 14.38 -9.16
CA THR A 323 -7.43 14.39 -7.71
C THR A 323 -6.15 15.16 -7.38
N ASP A 324 -5.88 15.37 -6.10
CA ASP A 324 -4.66 16.07 -5.64
C ASP A 324 -3.43 15.14 -5.63
N ASP A 325 -3.61 13.83 -5.84
CA ASP A 325 -2.52 12.86 -6.02
C ASP A 325 -1.74 13.12 -7.30
N LYS A 326 -0.50 13.61 -7.14
CA LYS A 326 0.43 13.90 -8.24
C LYS A 326 0.89 12.67 -9.02
N LEU A 327 0.71 11.45 -8.47
CA LEU A 327 1.04 10.20 -9.14
C LEU A 327 -0.12 9.63 -9.95
N HIS A 328 -1.34 10.14 -9.76
CA HIS A 328 -2.55 9.65 -10.42
C HIS A 328 -2.86 8.15 -10.13
N HIS A 329 -2.34 7.64 -9.02
CA HIS A 329 -2.36 6.22 -8.64
C HIS A 329 -3.38 5.90 -7.53
N GLY A 330 -3.77 6.92 -6.75
CA GLY A 330 -4.73 6.84 -5.64
C GLY A 330 -6.16 7.26 -6.01
N LYS A 331 -6.44 7.58 -7.28
CA LYS A 331 -7.74 8.14 -7.73
C LYS A 331 -8.96 7.35 -7.24
N PHE A 332 -8.85 6.02 -7.15
CA PHE A 332 -9.94 5.14 -6.72
C PHE A 332 -10.45 5.39 -5.28
N ALA A 333 -9.56 5.86 -4.40
CA ALA A 333 -9.87 6.11 -2.99
C ALA A 333 -9.99 7.60 -2.66
N GLU A 334 -9.42 8.47 -3.50
CA GLU A 334 -9.42 9.93 -3.29
C GLU A 334 -10.59 10.65 -3.98
N SER A 335 -11.19 10.06 -5.02
CA SER A 335 -12.42 10.59 -5.62
C SER A 335 -13.63 10.09 -4.84
N PRO A 336 -14.42 10.99 -4.22
CA PRO A 336 -15.66 10.60 -3.53
C PRO A 336 -16.62 9.83 -4.44
N GLU A 337 -16.69 10.19 -5.72
CA GLU A 337 -17.54 9.55 -6.72
C GLU A 337 -17.14 8.09 -6.94
N ILE A 338 -15.83 7.82 -7.08
CA ILE A 338 -15.33 6.46 -7.26
C ILE A 338 -15.50 5.65 -5.97
N VAL A 339 -15.29 6.25 -4.80
CA VAL A 339 -15.50 5.57 -3.51
C VAL A 339 -16.99 5.21 -3.30
N GLN A 340 -17.91 6.09 -3.67
CA GLN A 340 -19.34 5.78 -3.67
C GLN A 340 -19.70 4.67 -4.66
N LEU A 341 -19.01 4.61 -5.80
CA LEU A 341 -19.18 3.54 -6.78
C LEU A 341 -18.77 2.17 -6.22
N ILE A 342 -17.68 2.13 -5.45
CA ILE A 342 -17.25 0.94 -4.71
C ILE A 342 -18.37 0.52 -3.73
N GLY A 343 -18.93 1.46 -2.96
CA GLY A 343 -20.05 1.20 -2.06
C GLY A 343 -21.28 0.64 -2.77
N THR A 344 -21.64 1.22 -3.90
CA THR A 344 -22.78 0.77 -4.72
C THR A 344 -22.57 -0.64 -5.26
N ARG A 345 -21.34 -0.98 -5.68
CA ARG A 345 -20.98 -2.33 -6.12
C ARG A 345 -21.10 -3.34 -4.99
N LEU A 346 -20.66 -2.97 -3.79
CA LEU A 346 -20.75 -3.80 -2.60
C LEU A 346 -22.19 -4.03 -2.16
N SER A 347 -23.06 -3.02 -2.23
CA SER A 347 -24.44 -3.10 -1.73
C SER A 347 -25.42 -3.77 -2.69
N SER A 348 -25.23 -3.64 -4.00
CA SER A 348 -26.24 -4.03 -4.99
C SER A 348 -25.91 -5.32 -5.74
N GLY A 349 -24.65 -5.78 -5.72
CA GLY A 349 -24.19 -6.89 -6.56
C GLY A 349 -24.46 -6.68 -8.06
N GLN A 350 -24.80 -5.46 -8.50
CA GLN A 350 -25.17 -5.18 -9.88
C GLN A 350 -23.91 -4.99 -10.75
N THR A 351 -24.01 -5.46 -11.99
CA THR A 351 -23.12 -5.04 -13.08
C THR A 351 -23.42 -3.57 -13.37
N LEU A 352 -22.48 -2.66 -13.10
CA LEU A 352 -22.46 -1.38 -13.80
C LEU A 352 -22.09 -1.72 -15.24
N THR A 353 -23.09 -2.06 -16.05
CA THR A 353 -22.92 -2.12 -17.50
C THR A 353 -22.66 -0.70 -17.97
N ASP A 354 -21.55 -0.50 -18.68
CA ASP A 354 -21.37 0.68 -19.53
C ASP A 354 -22.61 0.80 -20.41
N SER A 355 -23.36 1.90 -20.22
CA SER A 355 -24.35 2.52 -21.12
C SER A 355 -25.54 3.19 -20.43
N LYS A 356 -25.71 3.13 -19.09
CA LYS A 356 -26.86 3.81 -18.42
C LYS A 356 -26.57 4.51 -17.09
N LEU A 357 -25.31 4.75 -16.74
CA LEU A 357 -24.94 5.78 -15.77
C LEU A 357 -24.05 6.78 -16.49
N GLY A 358 -24.61 7.95 -16.79
CA GLY A 358 -23.94 9.04 -17.49
C GLY A 358 -22.83 9.66 -16.64
N LEU A 359 -21.73 8.93 -16.45
CA LEU A 359 -20.48 9.52 -15.94
C LEU A 359 -19.93 10.54 -16.94
N GLY A 360 -20.24 10.41 -18.24
CA GLY A 360 -20.01 11.47 -19.23
C GLY A 360 -20.79 12.75 -18.93
N ASP A 361 -22.04 12.64 -18.44
CA ASP A 361 -22.94 13.79 -18.22
C ASP A 361 -22.74 14.43 -16.83
N HIS A 362 -22.37 13.64 -15.81
CA HIS A 362 -22.11 14.16 -14.46
C HIS A 362 -20.68 14.69 -14.25
N ILE A 363 -19.73 14.40 -15.15
CA ILE A 363 -18.37 14.98 -15.10
C ILE A 363 -18.32 16.38 -15.75
N VAL A 364 -19.35 16.79 -16.50
CA VAL A 364 -19.38 18.12 -17.17
C VAL A 364 -19.65 19.28 -16.19
N ALA A 365 -20.12 19.02 -14.97
CA ALA A 365 -20.52 20.08 -14.03
C ALA A 365 -19.37 20.75 -13.25
N ALA A 366 -18.10 20.37 -13.45
CA ALA A 366 -16.97 20.93 -12.69
C ALA A 366 -15.84 21.52 -13.58
N ALA A 367 -16.16 21.97 -14.80
CA ALA A 367 -15.18 22.48 -15.75
C ALA A 367 -15.39 23.95 -16.18
N ALA A 368 -15.87 24.80 -15.27
CA ALA A 368 -15.89 26.25 -15.49
C ALA A 368 -14.98 26.95 -14.46
N GLY A 369 -13.67 27.04 -14.74
CA GLY A 369 -12.76 27.79 -13.91
C GLY A 369 -11.29 27.71 -14.32
N ALA A 370 -10.80 28.79 -14.91
CA ALA A 370 -9.40 29.18 -15.16
C ALA A 370 -8.61 28.39 -16.21
N ALA A 371 -8.65 28.92 -17.43
CA ALA A 371 -7.60 28.78 -18.42
C ALA A 371 -6.36 29.58 -17.98
N ASN A 372 -5.17 29.01 -18.18
CA ASN A 372 -4.02 29.74 -18.70
C ASN A 372 -3.03 28.76 -19.36
N THR A 373 -2.61 29.17 -20.55
CA THR A 373 -1.67 28.56 -21.48
C THR A 373 -0.21 28.79 -21.08
N LEU A 374 0.69 27.98 -21.66
CA LEU A 374 2.13 28.18 -21.99
C LEU A 374 2.77 26.77 -21.90
N GLY A 375 3.29 26.13 -22.94
CA GLY A 375 4.30 26.55 -23.92
C GLY A 375 5.44 25.53 -23.81
N THR A 376 5.63 24.68 -24.83
CA THR A 376 6.55 23.53 -24.82
C THR A 376 7.99 23.92 -25.13
N THR A 377 8.94 23.43 -24.33
CA THR A 377 10.32 23.17 -24.79
C THR A 377 10.94 22.00 -24.03
N ALA A 378 11.52 21.08 -24.79
CA ALA A 378 12.04 19.78 -24.37
C ALA A 378 13.42 19.86 -23.70
N GLY A 379 13.70 18.88 -22.83
CA GLY A 379 15.02 18.60 -22.26
C GLY A 379 14.95 17.58 -21.14
N LEU A 380 14.82 16.29 -21.49
CA LEU A 380 14.91 15.18 -20.53
C LEU A 380 16.36 15.05 -20.04
N VAL A 381 16.66 15.63 -18.88
CA VAL A 381 17.82 15.23 -18.06
C VAL A 381 17.37 14.04 -17.23
N VAL A 382 17.65 12.82 -17.71
CA VAL A 382 17.55 11.61 -16.90
C VAL A 382 18.79 11.54 -16.02
N SER A 383 18.67 12.16 -14.86
CA SER A 383 19.26 11.74 -13.58
C SER A 383 18.59 12.59 -12.52
N ALA A 384 17.45 12.11 -12.01
CA ALA A 384 17.06 12.57 -10.70
C ALA A 384 18.15 12.03 -9.75
N PRO A 385 18.86 12.86 -8.95
CA PRO A 385 19.28 12.33 -7.67
C PRO A 385 18.00 11.85 -6.99
N VAL A 386 18.06 10.95 -6.02
CA VAL A 386 16.88 10.56 -5.25
C VAL A 386 16.32 11.81 -4.55
N ALA A 387 15.54 12.60 -5.27
CA ALA A 387 15.36 14.00 -4.99
C ALA A 387 14.21 14.07 -4.01
N ILE A 388 14.56 14.27 -2.74
CA ILE A 388 13.63 14.41 -1.63
C ILE A 388 12.96 13.06 -1.30
N VAL A 389 13.80 12.08 -0.96
CA VAL A 389 13.40 10.83 -0.31
C VAL A 389 12.34 11.13 0.77
N ASP A 390 11.15 10.54 0.67
CA ASP A 390 10.13 10.67 1.71
C ASP A 390 10.65 10.13 3.05
N GLN A 391 10.01 10.50 4.17
CA GLN A 391 10.48 10.15 5.51
C GLN A 391 10.79 8.66 5.67
N ASN A 392 9.88 7.79 5.23
CA ASN A 392 10.01 6.35 5.44
C ASN A 392 11.17 5.81 4.60
N THR A 393 11.33 6.32 3.38
CA THR A 393 12.47 5.97 2.55
C THR A 393 13.81 6.48 3.13
N ARG A 394 13.83 7.64 3.81
CA ARG A 394 15.04 8.14 4.49
C ARG A 394 15.43 7.28 5.67
N GLN A 395 14.46 6.91 6.50
CA GLN A 395 14.66 6.04 7.65
C GLN A 395 15.14 4.66 7.21
N ASN A 396 14.54 4.09 6.17
CA ASN A 396 14.95 2.79 5.63
C ASN A 396 16.34 2.85 4.95
N TYR A 397 16.72 3.97 4.33
CA TYR A 397 18.06 4.14 3.76
C TYR A 397 19.16 4.06 4.82
N ALA A 398 18.99 4.74 5.96
CA ALA A 398 19.96 4.67 7.06
C ALA A 398 20.16 3.23 7.54
N ARG A 399 19.07 2.48 7.74
CA ARG A 399 19.11 1.06 8.09
C ARG A 399 19.80 0.21 7.02
N HIS A 400 19.58 0.51 5.74
CA HIS A 400 20.21 -0.21 4.64
C HIS A 400 21.73 0.00 4.61
N VAL A 401 22.18 1.23 4.88
CA VAL A 401 23.61 1.57 5.01
C VAL A 401 24.24 0.83 6.19
N GLU A 402 23.58 0.79 7.35
CA GLU A 402 24.05 0.01 8.51
C GLU A 402 24.16 -1.49 8.23
N THR A 403 23.23 -2.04 7.42
CA THR A 403 23.23 -3.46 7.06
C THR A 403 24.36 -3.81 6.07
N VAL A 404 24.76 -2.87 5.20
CA VAL A 404 25.81 -3.06 4.19
C VAL A 404 27.21 -2.75 4.75
N ILE A 405 27.33 -1.78 5.65
CA ILE A 405 28.63 -1.29 6.17
C ILE A 405 28.95 -1.86 7.57
N GLY A 406 27.97 -2.50 8.24
CA GLY A 406 28.06 -2.88 9.65
C GLY A 406 27.90 -1.65 10.57
N PRO A 407 27.58 -1.84 11.87
CA PRO A 407 27.45 -0.72 12.79
C PRO A 407 28.77 0.06 12.86
N ALA A 408 28.71 1.34 12.51
CA ALA A 408 29.86 2.23 12.59
C ALA A 408 30.25 2.43 14.07
N GLY A 409 31.34 1.78 14.47
CA GLY A 409 32.10 2.14 15.67
C GLY A 409 31.72 1.38 16.94
N GLN A 410 32.24 0.17 17.08
CA GLN A 410 32.91 -0.20 18.33
C GLN A 410 34.34 -0.61 17.99
N VAL A 411 35.28 0.31 18.26
CA VAL A 411 36.70 -0.01 18.34
C VAL A 411 36.85 -0.98 19.50
N SER A 412 36.98 -2.27 19.21
CA SER A 412 37.42 -3.25 20.21
C SER A 412 38.90 -3.02 20.51
N PRO A 413 39.34 -3.06 21.79
CA PRO A 413 40.76 -3.00 22.11
C PRO A 413 41.45 -4.24 21.54
N GLY A 414 42.60 -4.05 20.90
CA GLY A 414 43.32 -5.07 20.16
C GLY A 414 43.55 -6.36 20.93
N THR A 415 43.15 -7.48 20.33
CA THR A 415 43.64 -8.80 20.68
C THR A 415 45.00 -9.00 20.03
N ALA A 416 46.04 -9.12 20.86
CA ALA A 416 47.37 -9.52 20.45
C ALA A 416 47.33 -10.87 19.73
N GLU A 417 47.98 -10.95 18.56
CA GLU A 417 48.29 -12.20 17.86
C GLU A 417 49.22 -13.07 18.72
N PRO A 418 49.00 -14.40 18.81
CA PRO A 418 50.01 -15.28 19.36
C PRO A 418 51.02 -15.66 18.28
N ASP A 419 52.28 -15.33 18.59
CA ASP A 419 53.50 -15.70 17.91
C ASP A 419 53.57 -17.22 17.62
N CYS A 420 53.72 -17.56 16.34
CA CYS A 420 54.01 -18.93 15.89
C CYS A 420 55.53 -19.12 15.81
N SER A 421 56.14 -19.65 16.86
CA SER A 421 57.49 -20.20 16.78
C SER A 421 57.61 -21.59 17.43
N ASN A 422 57.77 -22.58 16.54
CA ASN A 422 58.50 -23.84 16.69
C ASN A 422 58.69 -24.44 18.10
N LYS A 423 58.07 -25.61 18.33
CA LYS A 423 58.77 -26.82 18.79
C LYS A 423 57.95 -28.09 18.58
N SER A 424 58.57 -29.01 17.84
CA SER A 424 58.22 -30.42 17.71
C SER A 424 58.10 -31.11 19.07
N GLN A 425 57.04 -31.91 19.27
CA GLN A 425 57.16 -33.28 19.76
C GLN A 425 55.85 -34.06 19.59
N ALA A 426 56.03 -35.30 19.17
CA ALA A 426 55.05 -36.33 18.87
C ALA A 426 53.93 -36.52 19.93
N ARG A 427 52.72 -36.84 19.46
CA ARG A 427 52.05 -38.12 19.76
C ARG A 427 50.74 -38.29 18.99
N THR A 428 50.61 -39.51 18.50
CA THR A 428 49.49 -40.22 17.86
C THR A 428 48.14 -40.10 18.57
N GLY A 429 47.03 -40.09 17.82
CA GLY A 429 45.72 -40.52 18.36
C GLY A 429 44.46 -40.06 17.61
N ASN A 430 44.08 -40.82 16.58
CA ASN A 430 42.73 -41.09 16.03
C ASN A 430 41.62 -40.03 15.96
N CYS A 431 41.13 -39.85 14.73
CA CYS A 431 39.75 -39.49 14.37
C CYS A 431 38.73 -40.52 14.90
N SER A 432 37.55 -40.06 15.28
CA SER A 432 36.29 -40.83 15.21
C SER A 432 35.11 -39.87 15.00
N ARG A 433 34.13 -40.41 14.26
CA ARG A 433 33.00 -39.79 13.55
C ARG A 433 32.05 -38.90 14.35
#